data_AF-A0A831M4F3-F1
#
_entry.id   AF-A0A831M4F3-F1
#
_cell.length_a   1.000
_cell.length_b   1.000
_cell.length_c   1.000
_cell.angle_alpha   90.00
_cell.angle_beta   90.00
_cell.angle_gamma   90.00
#
_symmetry.space_group_name_H-M   'P 1'
#
loop_
_entity.id
_entity.type
_entity.pdbx_description
1 polymer ?
#
loop_
_entity_poly.entity_id
_entity_poly.type
_entity_poly.pdbx_seq_one_letter_code
_entity_poly.pdbx_strand_id
1 'polypeptide(L)'
;PKAFQEKYIQYVQNLQQELTTKIDENNAVLERDYQQKRRAQQSLAINLSRISPASALTFGSMTLARTGVHEFDRFLASVRAYKPIYTKWINSKLGESFNLQTGEQSTISIDDMPQHVYEPEWLSRSFVRTIPDFALLTVMIIVFFVGAYVSFLHYDVR
;
A
#
# COMPACT_ATOMS: atom_id res chain seq x y z
N PRO A 1 -14.44 -50.68 -17.93
CA PRO A 1 -14.04 -50.41 -16.53
C PRO A 1 -13.02 -49.26 -16.37
N LYS A 2 -11.85 -49.32 -17.04
CA LYS A 2 -10.77 -48.32 -16.90
C LYS A 2 -11.12 -46.93 -17.44
N ALA A 3 -11.78 -46.84 -18.60
CA ALA A 3 -12.21 -45.57 -19.19
C ALA A 3 -13.25 -44.80 -18.33
N PHE A 4 -14.01 -45.50 -17.49
CA PHE A 4 -14.96 -44.87 -16.56
C PHE A 4 -14.25 -44.28 -15.33
N GLN A 5 -13.18 -44.94 -14.86
CA GLN A 5 -12.32 -44.43 -13.78
C GLN A 5 -11.55 -43.18 -14.22
N GLU A 6 -10.98 -43.15 -15.43
CA GLU A 6 -10.29 -41.96 -15.96
C GLU A 6 -11.23 -40.75 -16.10
N LYS A 7 -12.44 -40.95 -16.63
CA LYS A 7 -13.45 -39.88 -16.70
C LYS A 7 -13.84 -39.37 -15.31
N TYR A 8 -13.96 -40.25 -14.32
CA TYR A 8 -14.29 -39.87 -12.96
C TYR A 8 -13.16 -39.06 -12.30
N ILE A 9 -11.90 -39.48 -12.48
CA ILE A 9 -10.73 -38.74 -11.97
C ILE A 9 -10.64 -37.36 -12.61
N GLN A 10 -10.80 -37.24 -13.94
CA GLN A 10 -10.81 -35.95 -14.62
C GLN A 10 -11.96 -35.05 -14.16
N TYR A 11 -13.16 -35.62 -13.97
CA TYR A 11 -14.30 -34.86 -13.44
C TYR A 11 -14.01 -34.30 -12.04
N VAL A 12 -13.48 -35.12 -11.14
CA VAL A 12 -13.12 -34.69 -9.78
C VAL A 12 -12.00 -33.64 -9.80
N GLN A 13 -10.99 -33.80 -10.66
CA GLN A 13 -9.91 -32.81 -10.83
C GLN A 13 -10.43 -31.47 -11.36
N ASN A 14 -11.25 -31.49 -12.41
CA ASN A 14 -11.84 -30.27 -12.96
C ASN A 14 -12.74 -29.57 -11.94
N LEU A 15 -13.52 -30.33 -11.17
CA LEU A 15 -14.38 -29.80 -10.12
C LEU A 15 -13.55 -29.15 -9.00
N GLN A 16 -12.47 -29.81 -8.55
CA GLN A 16 -11.55 -29.23 -7.57
C GLN A 16 -10.91 -27.95 -8.10
N GLN A 17 -10.43 -27.95 -9.35
CA GLN A 17 -9.79 -26.79 -9.95
C GLN A 17 -10.76 -25.61 -10.14
N GLU A 18 -12.01 -25.87 -10.53
CA GLU A 18 -13.05 -24.84 -10.61
C GLU A 18 -13.38 -24.26 -9.22
N LEU A 19 -13.49 -25.11 -8.19
CA LEU A 19 -13.74 -24.69 -6.82
C LEU A 19 -12.57 -23.85 -6.27
N THR A 20 -11.33 -24.28 -6.47
CA THR A 20 -10.13 -23.52 -6.07
C THR A 20 -10.08 -22.18 -6.78
N THR A 21 -10.35 -22.14 -8.09
CA THR A 21 -10.37 -20.90 -8.86
C THR A 21 -11.43 -19.94 -8.32
N LYS A 22 -12.65 -20.42 -8.04
CA LYS A 22 -13.72 -19.59 -7.44
C LYS A 22 -13.37 -19.10 -6.03
N ILE A 23 -12.70 -19.93 -5.22
CA ILE A 23 -12.25 -19.53 -3.88
C ILE A 23 -11.21 -18.41 -4.00
N ASP A 24 -10.22 -18.58 -4.89
CA ASP A 24 -9.16 -17.59 -5.11
C ASP A 24 -9.71 -16.27 -5.67
N GLU A 25 -10.64 -16.33 -6.63
CA GLU A 25 -11.32 -15.16 -7.18
C GLU A 25 -12.13 -14.43 -6.10
N ASN A 26 -12.95 -15.14 -5.33
CA ASN A 26 -13.75 -14.55 -4.26
C ASN A 26 -12.87 -13.95 -3.16
N ASN A 27 -11.80 -14.64 -2.76
CA ASN A 27 -10.84 -14.11 -1.79
C ASN A 27 -10.14 -12.86 -2.32
N ALA A 28 -9.76 -12.84 -3.60
CA ALA A 28 -9.15 -11.68 -4.22
C ALA A 28 -10.11 -10.48 -4.28
N VAL A 29 -11.40 -10.70 -4.56
CA VAL A 29 -12.43 -9.65 -4.55
C VAL A 29 -12.67 -9.15 -3.12
N LEU A 30 -12.83 -10.06 -2.15
CA LEU A 30 -13.06 -9.72 -0.75
C LEU A 30 -11.91 -8.90 -0.17
N GLU A 31 -10.66 -9.32 -0.44
CA GLU A 31 -9.46 -8.61 0.00
C GLU A 31 -9.39 -7.21 -0.63
N ARG A 32 -9.71 -7.09 -1.93
CA ARG A 32 -9.75 -5.78 -2.61
C ARG A 32 -10.78 -4.84 -1.96
N ASP A 33 -12.00 -5.33 -1.75
CA ASP A 33 -13.08 -4.55 -1.14
C ASP A 33 -12.75 -4.14 0.30
N TYR A 34 -12.19 -5.07 1.08
CA TYR A 34 -11.75 -4.80 2.44
C TYR A 34 -10.69 -3.69 2.48
N GLN A 35 -9.68 -3.78 1.62
CA GLN A 35 -8.62 -2.77 1.54
C GLN A 35 -9.16 -1.40 1.09
N GLN A 36 -10.13 -1.37 0.17
CA GLN A 36 -10.78 -0.12 -0.25
C GLN A 36 -11.56 0.53 0.91
N LYS A 37 -12.39 -0.24 1.61
CA LYS A 37 -13.16 0.26 2.77
C LYS A 37 -12.25 0.74 3.88
N ARG A 38 -11.19 -0.02 4.19
CA ARG A 38 -10.19 0.36 5.19
C ARG A 38 -9.50 1.68 4.83
N ARG A 39 -9.11 1.88 3.57
CA ARG A 39 -8.52 3.15 3.09
C ARG A 39 -9.48 4.32 3.23
N ALA A 40 -10.76 4.12 2.89
CA ALA A 40 -11.77 5.15 3.05
C ALA A 40 -11.93 5.55 4.53
N GLN A 41 -12.10 4.56 5.42
CA GLN A 41 -12.20 4.79 6.87
C GLN A 41 -10.96 5.52 7.42
N GLN A 42 -9.77 5.11 7.00
CA GLN A 42 -8.52 5.76 7.41
C GLN A 42 -8.45 7.22 6.96
N SER A 43 -8.86 7.51 5.71
CA SER A 43 -8.89 8.89 5.21
C SER A 43 -9.86 9.77 6.00
N LEU A 44 -11.03 9.23 6.35
CA LEU A 44 -12.03 9.91 7.18
C LEU A 44 -11.48 10.17 8.59
N ALA A 45 -10.86 9.16 9.20
CA ALA A 45 -10.27 9.28 10.53
C ALA A 45 -9.16 10.36 10.58
N ILE A 46 -8.30 10.40 9.56
CA ILE A 46 -7.25 11.43 9.43
C ILE A 46 -7.90 12.81 9.28
N ASN A 47 -8.88 12.96 8.39
CA ASN A 47 -9.55 14.24 8.15
C ASN A 47 -10.28 14.76 9.39
N LEU A 48 -10.96 13.89 10.13
CA LEU A 48 -11.60 14.24 11.40
C LEU A 48 -10.57 14.60 12.48
N SER A 49 -9.45 13.87 12.53
CA SER A 49 -8.40 14.10 13.51
C SER A 49 -7.68 15.43 13.28
N ARG A 50 -7.64 15.96 12.05
CA ARG A 50 -7.07 17.27 11.70
C ARG A 50 -7.78 18.45 12.37
N ILE A 51 -8.96 18.26 12.96
CA ILE A 51 -9.64 19.28 13.78
C ILE A 51 -8.79 19.66 15.01
N SER A 52 -7.92 18.78 15.48
CA SER A 52 -6.95 19.12 16.53
C SER A 52 -5.67 19.73 15.93
N PRO A 53 -5.17 20.86 16.46
CA PRO A 53 -3.93 21.49 15.98
C PRO A 53 -2.71 20.56 16.11
N ALA A 54 -2.62 19.81 17.22
CA ALA A 54 -1.53 18.87 17.45
C ALA A 54 -1.51 17.75 16.40
N SER A 55 -2.70 17.26 16.04
CA SER A 55 -2.87 16.23 15.01
C SER A 55 -2.53 16.78 13.61
N ALA A 56 -3.01 17.97 13.26
CA ALA A 56 -2.71 18.60 11.97
C ALA A 56 -1.19 18.83 11.79
N LEU A 57 -0.50 19.31 12.84
CA LEU A 57 0.96 19.46 12.83
C LEU A 57 1.67 18.11 12.68
N THR A 58 1.22 17.08 13.39
CA THR A 58 1.79 15.73 13.34
C THR A 58 1.65 15.13 11.94
N PHE A 59 0.43 15.18 11.36
CA PHE A 59 0.19 14.68 10.00
C PHE A 59 0.94 15.48 8.94
N GLY A 60 1.02 16.80 9.07
CA GLY A 60 1.81 17.66 8.17
C GLY A 60 3.30 17.33 8.23
N SER A 61 3.84 17.15 9.44
CA SER A 61 5.26 16.79 9.64
C SER A 61 5.58 15.41 9.07
N MET A 62 4.72 14.40 9.29
CA MET A 62 4.90 13.06 8.70
C MET A 62 4.81 13.09 7.17
N THR A 63 3.93 13.93 6.62
CA THR A 63 3.82 14.10 5.16
C THR A 63 5.07 14.74 4.59
N LEU A 64 5.61 15.77 5.24
CA LEU A 64 6.84 16.44 4.82
C LEU A 64 8.07 15.55 4.96
N ALA A 65 8.16 14.79 6.05
CA ALA A 65 9.23 13.82 6.30
C ALA A 65 9.10 12.55 5.43
N ARG A 66 8.03 12.40 4.63
CA ARG A 66 7.71 11.21 3.85
C ARG A 66 7.63 9.93 4.69
N THR A 67 7.22 10.03 5.95
CA THR A 67 6.98 8.88 6.84
C THR A 67 5.50 8.64 7.10
N GLY A 68 4.63 9.45 6.48
CA GLY A 68 3.19 9.31 6.59
C GLY A 68 2.64 8.06 5.90
N VAL A 69 1.39 7.73 6.23
CA VAL A 69 0.71 6.52 5.75
C VAL A 69 0.65 6.43 4.22
N HIS A 70 0.59 7.57 3.53
CA HIS A 70 0.59 7.59 2.07
C HIS A 70 1.91 7.10 1.46
N GLU A 71 3.05 7.43 2.06
CA GLU A 71 4.34 6.96 1.57
C GLU A 71 4.49 5.45 1.78
N PHE A 72 3.98 4.94 2.90
CA PHE A 72 3.91 3.50 3.15
C PHE A 72 3.06 2.76 2.09
N ASP A 73 1.89 3.29 1.73
CA ASP A 73 1.06 2.73 0.65
C ASP A 73 1.79 2.72 -0.70
N ARG A 74 2.53 3.79 -1.03
CA ARG A 74 3.34 3.88 -2.27
C ARG A 74 4.48 2.88 -2.26
N PHE A 75 5.19 2.74 -1.15
CA PHE A 75 6.22 1.72 -0.98
C PHE A 75 5.65 0.32 -1.21
N LEU A 76 4.53 -0.01 -0.56
CA LEU A 76 3.89 -1.31 -0.72
C LEU A 76 3.44 -1.57 -2.17
N ALA A 77 2.94 -0.55 -2.86
CA ALA A 77 2.60 -0.63 -4.28
C ALA A 77 3.84 -0.90 -5.15
N SER A 78 4.97 -0.24 -4.86
CA SER A 78 6.24 -0.48 -5.58
C SER A 78 6.75 -1.91 -5.40
N VAL A 79 6.63 -2.46 -4.18
CA VAL A 79 7.01 -3.85 -3.89
C VAL A 79 6.09 -4.83 -4.62
N ARG A 80 4.77 -4.56 -4.66
CA ARG A 80 3.82 -5.37 -5.42
C ARG A 80 4.11 -5.38 -6.93
N ALA A 81 4.54 -4.24 -7.48
CA ALA A 81 4.93 -4.13 -8.89
C ALA A 81 6.27 -4.84 -9.17
N TYR A 82 7.18 -4.88 -8.21
CA TYR A 82 8.47 -5.54 -8.33
C TYR A 82 8.38 -7.08 -8.24
N LYS A 83 7.48 -7.61 -7.41
CA LYS A 83 7.27 -9.05 -7.23
C LYS A 83 7.22 -9.87 -8.54
N PRO A 84 6.38 -9.54 -9.55
CA PRO A 84 6.33 -10.32 -10.80
C PRO A 84 7.63 -10.25 -11.61
N ILE A 85 8.36 -9.12 -11.55
CA ILE A 85 9.65 -8.96 -12.23
C ILE A 85 10.68 -9.91 -11.63
N TYR A 86 10.75 -9.93 -10.30
CA TYR A 86 11.64 -10.82 -9.56
C TYR A 86 11.28 -12.30 -9.75
N THR A 87 9.99 -12.65 -9.72
CA THR A 87 9.53 -14.02 -9.99
C THR A 87 9.89 -14.48 -11.40
N LYS A 88 9.76 -13.60 -12.40
CA LYS A 88 10.16 -13.91 -13.78
C LYS A 88 11.65 -14.21 -13.88
N TRP A 89 12.49 -13.42 -13.21
CA TRP A 89 13.95 -13.60 -13.17
C TRP A 89 14.36 -14.89 -12.44
N ILE A 90 13.77 -15.21 -11.28
CA ILE A 90 14.03 -16.48 -10.60
C ILE A 90 13.68 -17.66 -11.51
N ASN A 91 12.52 -17.61 -12.17
CA ASN A 91 12.07 -18.70 -13.03
C ASN A 91 12.98 -18.91 -14.24
N SER A 92 13.53 -17.84 -14.84
CA SER A 92 14.51 -17.97 -15.93
C SER A 92 15.82 -18.59 -15.43
N LYS A 93 16.32 -18.18 -14.26
CA LYS A 93 17.55 -18.76 -13.68
C LYS A 93 17.39 -20.21 -13.26
N LEU A 94 16.25 -20.58 -12.68
CA LEU A 94 15.95 -21.99 -12.37
C LEU A 94 15.90 -22.83 -13.65
N GLY A 95 15.30 -22.31 -14.73
CA GLY A 95 15.29 -22.97 -16.04
C GLY A 95 16.68 -23.13 -16.67
N GLU A 96 17.56 -22.15 -16.52
CA GLU A 96 18.96 -22.20 -16.99
C GLU A 96 19.84 -23.13 -16.14
N SER A 97 19.53 -23.25 -14.84
CA SER A 97 20.32 -24.05 -13.89
C SER A 97 20.12 -25.56 -14.02
N PHE A 98 19.00 -25.99 -14.59
CA PHE A 98 18.57 -27.38 -14.60
C PHE A 98 18.75 -28.00 -15.99
N ASN A 99 19.96 -28.50 -16.27
CA ASN A 99 20.23 -29.20 -17.51
C ASN A 99 19.82 -30.68 -17.40
N LEU A 100 18.58 -30.98 -17.81
CA LEU A 100 17.98 -32.34 -17.76
C LEU A 100 18.78 -33.42 -18.52
N GLN A 101 19.71 -33.03 -19.40
CA GLN A 101 20.52 -33.97 -20.19
C GLN A 101 21.83 -34.41 -19.51
N THR A 102 22.42 -33.59 -18.64
CA THR A 102 23.75 -33.87 -18.04
C THR A 102 23.72 -34.01 -16.53
N GLY A 103 22.65 -33.59 -15.85
CA GLY A 103 22.54 -33.68 -14.38
C GLY A 103 23.51 -32.78 -13.61
N GLU A 104 24.28 -31.94 -14.32
CA GLU A 104 25.18 -30.97 -13.72
C GLU A 104 24.44 -29.66 -13.43
N GLN A 105 24.65 -29.14 -12.23
CA GLN A 105 24.11 -27.87 -11.77
C GLN A 105 25.05 -26.76 -12.24
N SER A 106 24.63 -26.02 -13.26
CA SER A 106 25.42 -24.90 -13.79
C SER A 106 25.50 -23.77 -12.76
N THR A 107 26.65 -23.10 -12.69
CA THR A 107 26.87 -21.94 -11.81
C THR A 107 25.96 -20.79 -12.22
N ILE A 108 24.93 -20.54 -11.41
CA ILE A 108 23.96 -19.46 -11.63
C ILE A 108 24.67 -18.12 -11.38
N SER A 109 24.85 -17.31 -12.43
CA SER A 109 25.28 -15.91 -12.28
C SER A 109 24.09 -15.05 -11.82
N ILE A 110 24.34 -14.22 -10.81
CA ILE A 110 23.36 -13.32 -10.16
C ILE A 110 23.59 -11.86 -10.61
N ASP A 111 24.57 -11.59 -11.47
CA ASP A 111 24.93 -10.22 -11.89
C ASP A 111 23.78 -9.47 -12.60
N ASP A 112 22.81 -10.18 -13.16
CA ASP A 112 21.65 -9.63 -13.85
C ASP A 112 20.40 -9.51 -12.95
N MET A 113 20.55 -9.67 -11.63
CA MET A 113 19.43 -9.58 -10.69
C MET A 113 18.75 -8.21 -10.78
N PRO A 114 17.42 -8.16 -11.01
CA PRO A 114 16.71 -6.89 -11.03
C PRO A 114 16.82 -6.25 -9.64
N GLN A 115 17.10 -4.95 -9.58
CA GLN A 115 17.13 -4.22 -8.32
C GLN A 115 15.82 -3.47 -8.13
N HIS A 116 15.28 -3.51 -6.92
CA HIS A 116 14.15 -2.66 -6.56
C HIS A 116 14.65 -1.21 -6.43
N VAL A 117 14.21 -0.35 -7.34
CA VAL A 117 14.46 1.09 -7.27
C VAL A 117 13.17 1.76 -6.81
N TYR A 118 13.21 2.33 -5.60
CA TYR A 118 12.12 3.15 -5.09
C TYR A 118 12.35 4.61 -5.48
N GLU A 119 11.50 5.16 -6.35
CA GLU A 119 11.52 6.59 -6.65
C GLU A 119 10.64 7.34 -5.63
N PRO A 120 11.25 8.08 -4.68
CA PRO A 120 10.47 8.89 -3.74
C PRO A 120 9.70 9.97 -4.48
N GLU A 121 8.53 10.37 -3.96
CA GLU A 121 7.74 11.43 -4.59
C GLU A 121 8.56 12.72 -4.64
N TRP A 122 8.42 13.49 -5.72
CA TRP A 122 9.06 14.80 -5.79
C TRP A 122 8.61 15.68 -4.62
N LEU A 123 9.57 16.29 -3.92
CA LEU A 123 9.34 17.05 -2.68
C LEU A 123 8.28 18.16 -2.88
N SER A 124 8.22 18.71 -4.10
CA SER A 124 7.25 19.72 -4.54
C SER A 124 5.80 19.22 -4.55
N ARG A 125 5.55 17.95 -4.91
CA ARG A 125 4.19 17.37 -4.83
C ARG A 125 3.76 17.13 -3.39
N SER A 126 4.67 16.69 -2.54
CA SER A 126 4.39 16.52 -1.11
C SER A 126 4.08 17.87 -0.44
N PHE A 127 4.77 18.95 -0.84
CA PHE A 127 4.53 20.28 -0.32
C PHE A 127 3.11 20.80 -0.64
N VAL A 128 2.68 20.70 -1.91
CA VAL A 128 1.33 21.12 -2.32
C VAL A 128 0.24 20.37 -1.55
N ARG A 129 0.47 19.09 -1.26
CA ARG A 129 -0.47 18.26 -0.49
C ARG A 129 -0.57 18.64 0.98
N THR A 130 0.41 19.34 1.52
CA THR A 130 0.44 19.78 2.92
C THR A 130 -0.18 21.16 3.12
N ILE A 131 -0.40 21.91 2.02
CA ILE A 131 -1.01 23.26 2.06
C ILE A 131 -2.36 23.30 2.82
N PRO A 132 -3.31 22.36 2.61
CA PRO A 132 -4.57 22.39 3.33
C PRO A 132 -4.40 22.26 4.85
N ASP A 133 -3.39 21.49 5.29
CA ASP A 133 -3.11 21.26 6.71
C ASP A 133 -2.53 22.51 7.37
N PHE A 134 -1.60 23.18 6.70
CA PHE A 134 -1.08 24.47 7.16
C PHE A 134 -2.13 25.57 7.13
N ALA A 135 -2.99 25.61 6.10
CA ALA A 135 -4.09 26.56 6.02
C ALA A 135 -5.08 26.37 7.18
N LEU A 136 -5.47 25.13 7.48
CA LEU A 136 -6.33 24.81 8.61
C LEU A 136 -5.68 25.25 9.94
N LEU A 137 -4.40 24.93 10.12
CA LEU A 137 -3.63 25.37 11.30
C LEU A 137 -3.63 26.89 11.45
N THR A 138 -3.36 27.63 10.37
CA THR A 138 -3.39 29.10 10.40
C THR A 138 -4.77 29.62 10.79
N VAL A 139 -5.85 29.07 10.24
CA VAL A 139 -7.22 29.44 10.61
C VAL A 139 -7.48 29.14 12.09
N MET A 140 -7.09 27.97 12.60
CA MET A 140 -7.25 27.62 14.01
C MET A 140 -6.46 28.55 14.92
N ILE A 141 -5.22 28.90 14.56
CA ILE A 141 -4.40 29.86 15.32
C ILE A 141 -5.12 31.20 15.40
N ILE A 142 -5.64 31.71 14.27
CA ILE A 142 -6.38 32.98 14.23
C ILE A 142 -7.62 32.89 15.12
N VAL A 143 -8.42 31.82 15.02
CA VAL A 143 -9.64 31.64 15.80
C VAL A 143 -9.33 31.57 17.30
N PHE A 144 -8.35 30.79 17.73
CA PHE A 144 -7.96 30.71 19.14
C PHE A 144 -7.36 32.01 19.64
N PHE A 145 -6.54 32.69 18.84
CA PHE A 145 -5.94 33.97 19.21
C PHE A 145 -7.00 35.06 19.36
N VAL A 146 -7.89 35.22 18.38
CA VAL A 146 -8.99 36.19 18.43
C VAL A 146 -9.97 35.84 19.55
N GLY A 147 -10.31 34.57 19.72
CA GLY A 147 -11.18 34.12 20.80
C GLY A 147 -10.59 34.41 22.18
N ALA A 148 -9.29 34.12 22.38
CA ALA A 148 -8.59 34.46 23.61
C ALA A 148 -8.54 35.97 23.83
N TYR A 149 -8.25 36.76 22.79
CA TYR A 149 -8.20 38.22 22.85
C TYR A 149 -9.56 38.83 23.23
N VAL A 150 -10.65 38.40 22.60
CA VAL A 150 -12.02 38.85 22.92
C VAL A 150 -12.44 38.42 24.32
N SER A 151 -12.08 37.20 24.74
CA SER A 151 -12.28 36.72 26.11
C SER A 151 -11.55 37.60 27.11
N PHE A 152 -10.29 37.98 26.83
CA PHE A 152 -9.52 38.89 27.66
C PHE A 152 -10.12 40.29 27.72
N LEU A 153 -10.71 40.79 26.63
CA LEU A 153 -11.42 42.08 26.60
C LEU A 153 -12.70 42.07 27.44
N HIS A 154 -13.43 40.95 27.44
CA HIS A 154 -14.64 40.77 28.27
C HIS A 154 -14.32 40.35 29.71
N TYR A 155 -13.07 39.97 29.99
CA TYR A 155 -12.60 39.67 31.33
C TYR A 155 -12.35 40.98 32.09
N ASP A 156 -13.43 41.56 32.60
CA ASP A 156 -13.37 42.65 33.58
C ASP A 156 -12.82 42.06 34.89
N VAL A 157 -11.54 42.31 35.18
CA VAL A 157 -10.91 41.97 36.46
C VAL A 157 -11.49 42.91 37.51
N ARG A 158 -12.60 42.53 38.12
CA ARG A 158 -13.17 43.14 39.32
C ARG A 158 -13.14 42.16 40.48
#